data_AF-A0A2J6WUP5-F1
#
_entry.id   AF-A0A2J6WUP5-F1
#
_cell.length_a   1.000
_cell.length_b   1.000
_cell.length_c   1.000
_cell.angle_alpha   90.00
_cell.angle_beta   90.00
_cell.angle_gamma   90.00
#
_symmetry.space_group_name_H-M   'P 1'
#
loop_
_entity.id
_entity.type
_entity.pdbx_description
1 polymer ?
#
loop_
_entity_poly.entity_id
_entity_poly.type
_entity_poly.pdbx_seq_one_letter_code
_entity_poly.pdbx_strand_id
1 'polypeptide(L)'
;GATGWRRRFRLEVTNDQTAPLWAGNQPLNIRPPGRNRGWFLPPGRMGTFTLRIHGDAASVTRLLALLRFVERWGSLGAKPQLGYGVIAIQNWDEVKNNLNDWSWRQAAQSFGANPPSPNANLPDLRYFGFFRYRFQPPDAAWWSRIGGFERVAAQVHPFAARTVPVPPVLKNAWRFQHWQRAWGDERTFWGRVATDRIRGKVAVSWAYPRTDGWEIRGSVWLSGVQPKPVWQLLSNATIVDQTLGVAGTMDTMRPQTTDELLNFLENL
;
A
#
# COMPACT_ATOMS: atom_id res chain seq x y z
N GLY A 1 1.71 19.15 14.81
CA GLY A 1 1.85 20.60 14.96
C GLY A 1 1.66 21.23 13.59
N ALA A 2 0.94 22.32 13.53
CA ALA A 2 0.71 23.14 12.34
C ALA A 2 1.02 24.60 12.71
N THR A 3 0.96 25.53 11.75
CA THR A 3 1.13 26.96 12.05
C THR A 3 0.15 27.37 13.16
N GLY A 4 0.67 27.95 14.25
CA GLY A 4 -0.12 28.32 15.44
C GLY A 4 -0.38 27.19 16.46
N TRP A 5 0.06 25.95 16.19
CA TRP A 5 -0.17 24.78 17.07
C TRP A 5 1.14 24.07 17.43
N ARG A 6 1.45 24.00 18.73
CA ARG A 6 2.66 23.32 19.24
C ARG A 6 2.67 21.85 18.85
N ARG A 7 3.86 21.31 18.58
CA ARG A 7 4.06 19.87 18.36
C ARG A 7 3.85 19.12 19.69
N ARG A 8 2.96 18.12 19.70
CA ARG A 8 2.71 17.22 20.85
C ARG A 8 3.59 15.97 20.88
N PHE A 9 4.23 15.69 19.74
CA PHE A 9 5.15 14.57 19.58
C PHE A 9 6.29 14.96 18.64
N ARG A 10 7.37 14.19 18.67
CA ARG A 10 8.50 14.24 17.76
C ARG A 10 8.78 12.82 17.26
N LEU A 11 8.94 12.69 15.95
CA LEU A 11 9.45 11.49 15.31
C LEU A 11 10.93 11.71 15.00
N GLU A 12 11.75 10.73 15.30
CA GLU A 12 13.20 10.80 15.08
C GLU A 12 13.68 9.48 14.49
N VAL A 13 14.35 9.56 13.34
CA VAL A 13 14.98 8.40 12.72
C VAL A 13 16.42 8.33 13.22
N THR A 14 16.79 7.19 13.78
CA THR A 14 18.14 6.86 14.25
C THR A 14 18.57 5.52 13.66
N ASN A 15 19.88 5.25 13.63
CA ASN A 15 20.43 3.98 13.13
C ASN A 15 19.87 3.57 11.74
N ASP A 16 19.84 4.52 10.79
CA ASP A 16 19.38 4.24 9.43
C ASP A 16 20.41 3.36 8.69
N GLN A 17 20.04 2.11 8.47
CA GLN A 17 20.79 1.10 7.71
C GLN A 17 20.15 0.84 6.34
N THR A 18 19.31 1.75 5.84
CA THR A 18 18.72 1.63 4.52
C THR A 18 19.72 1.97 3.43
N ALA A 19 19.67 1.22 2.32
CA ALA A 19 20.49 1.43 1.14
C ALA A 19 19.62 1.41 -0.13
N PRO A 20 20.05 2.06 -1.22
CA PRO A 20 19.40 1.90 -2.52
C PRO A 20 19.29 0.42 -2.92
N LEU A 21 18.15 0.03 -3.49
CA LEU A 21 17.92 -1.35 -3.95
C LEU A 21 18.84 -1.75 -5.11
N TRP A 22 19.25 -0.80 -5.94
CA TRP A 22 20.23 -0.96 -7.00
C TRP A 22 21.11 0.29 -7.14
N ALA A 23 22.26 0.13 -7.79
CA ALA A 23 23.23 1.20 -7.99
C ALA A 23 22.79 2.19 -9.10
N GLY A 24 23.16 3.46 -8.92
CA GLY A 24 22.90 4.54 -9.87
C GLY A 24 21.48 5.12 -9.78
N ASN A 25 21.20 6.09 -10.66
CA ASN A 25 19.93 6.83 -10.69
C ASN A 25 19.00 6.40 -11.84
N GLN A 26 19.37 5.35 -12.59
CA GLN A 26 18.54 4.88 -13.69
C GLN A 26 17.28 4.18 -13.14
N PRO A 27 16.07 4.64 -13.51
CA PRO A 27 14.84 3.98 -13.10
C PRO A 27 14.63 2.67 -13.87
N LEU A 28 14.03 1.67 -13.22
CA LEU A 28 13.51 0.49 -13.92
C LEU A 28 12.37 0.95 -14.83
N ASN A 29 12.41 0.52 -16.09
CA ASN A 29 11.33 0.76 -17.04
C ASN A 29 10.61 -0.55 -17.34
N ILE A 30 9.56 -0.86 -16.56
CA ILE A 30 8.77 -2.07 -16.75
C ILE A 30 7.70 -1.79 -17.81
N ARG A 31 7.74 -2.54 -18.90
CA ARG A 31 6.88 -2.34 -20.08
C ARG A 31 6.09 -3.62 -20.35
N PRO A 32 4.86 -3.73 -19.81
CA PRO A 32 3.97 -4.86 -20.08
C PRO A 32 3.76 -5.12 -21.58
N PRO A 33 3.46 -6.37 -21.99
CA PRO A 33 3.29 -6.75 -23.39
C PRO A 33 2.24 -5.88 -24.11
N GLY A 34 2.50 -5.57 -25.38
CA GLY A 34 1.58 -4.77 -26.21
C GLY A 34 1.51 -3.28 -25.86
N ARG A 35 2.33 -2.78 -24.93
CA ARG A 35 2.39 -1.33 -24.60
C ARG A 35 3.52 -0.64 -25.32
N ASN A 36 3.35 0.66 -25.61
CA ASN A 36 4.39 1.54 -26.17
C ASN A 36 5.16 2.34 -25.12
N ARG A 37 4.59 2.47 -23.92
CA ARG A 37 5.17 3.15 -22.76
C ARG A 37 5.19 2.19 -21.57
N GLY A 38 6.14 2.39 -20.67
CA GLY A 38 6.27 1.61 -19.44
C GLY A 38 6.08 2.47 -18.19
N TRP A 39 6.22 1.83 -17.04
CA TRP A 39 6.26 2.46 -15.73
C TRP A 39 7.71 2.63 -15.31
N PHE A 40 8.06 3.86 -14.95
CA PHE A 40 9.38 4.21 -14.45
C PHE A 40 9.41 4.13 -12.92
N LEU A 41 10.23 3.24 -12.39
CA LEU A 41 10.41 3.02 -10.96
C LEU A 41 11.80 3.53 -10.57
N PRO A 42 11.91 4.67 -9.86
CA PRO A 42 13.20 5.18 -9.39
C PRO A 42 13.79 4.27 -8.30
N PRO A 43 15.11 4.27 -8.06
CA PRO A 43 15.71 3.50 -6.97
C PRO A 43 15.06 3.81 -5.62
N GLY A 44 14.42 2.79 -5.03
CA GLY A 44 13.93 2.83 -3.65
C GLY A 44 15.04 2.49 -2.66
N ARG A 45 14.80 2.78 -1.38
CA ARG A 45 15.68 2.36 -0.28
C ARG A 45 15.08 1.16 0.44
N MET A 46 15.92 0.22 0.84
CA MET A 46 15.55 -0.96 1.62
C MET A 46 16.57 -1.19 2.73
N GLY A 47 16.09 -1.62 3.89
CA GLY A 47 16.90 -1.91 5.07
C GLY A 47 16.10 -1.62 6.34
N THR A 48 16.80 -1.48 7.45
CA THR A 48 16.23 -1.22 8.77
C THR A 48 16.57 0.20 9.21
N PHE A 49 15.72 0.75 10.07
CA PHE A 49 16.00 1.99 10.80
C PHE A 49 15.21 1.98 12.10
N THR A 50 15.65 2.76 13.08
CA THR A 50 14.95 2.93 14.35
C THR A 50 14.14 4.22 14.32
N LEU A 51 12.81 4.12 14.44
CA LEU A 51 11.94 5.27 14.63
C LEU A 51 11.66 5.48 16.12
N ARG A 52 12.23 6.54 16.70
CA ARG A 52 11.92 6.98 18.06
C ARG A 52 10.72 7.91 18.05
N ILE A 53 9.76 7.64 18.92
CA ILE A 53 8.55 8.44 19.11
C ILE A 53 8.63 9.08 20.49
N HIS A 54 8.78 10.40 20.53
CA HIS A 54 8.76 11.17 21.76
C HIS A 54 7.45 11.93 21.85
N GLY A 55 6.79 11.97 23.00
CA GLY A 55 5.55 12.71 23.20
C GLY A 55 4.82 12.30 24.46
N ASP A 56 3.66 12.92 24.72
CA ASP A 56 2.76 12.45 25.76
C ASP A 56 2.20 11.05 25.44
N ALA A 57 1.85 10.27 26.46
CA ALA A 57 1.41 8.88 26.31
C ALA A 57 0.28 8.73 25.27
N ALA A 58 -0.73 9.59 25.31
CA ALA A 58 -1.84 9.55 24.35
C ALA A 58 -1.38 9.81 22.90
N SER A 59 -0.43 10.72 22.69
CA SER A 59 0.16 10.95 21.37
C SER A 59 0.97 9.75 20.88
N VAL A 60 1.77 9.12 21.75
CA VAL A 60 2.55 7.91 21.41
C VAL A 60 1.64 6.75 21.03
N THR A 61 0.63 6.47 21.84
CA THR A 61 -0.37 5.41 21.59
C THR A 61 -1.08 5.61 20.26
N ARG A 62 -1.54 6.84 19.94
CA ARG A 62 -2.17 7.17 18.64
C ARG A 62 -1.25 6.91 17.46
N LEU A 63 0.02 7.30 17.58
CA LEU A 63 1.01 7.09 16.52
C LEU A 63 1.33 5.61 16.34
N LEU A 64 1.45 4.86 17.44
CA LEU A 64 1.70 3.42 17.38
C LEU A 64 0.52 2.68 16.73
N ALA A 65 -0.72 3.05 17.06
CA ALA A 65 -1.92 2.51 16.43
C ALA A 65 -1.96 2.82 14.92
N LEU A 66 -1.63 4.04 14.52
CA LEU A 66 -1.50 4.43 13.11
C LEU A 66 -0.39 3.65 12.40
N LEU A 67 0.79 3.52 13.01
CA LEU A 67 1.91 2.78 12.42
C LEU A 67 1.57 1.30 12.27
N ARG A 68 0.83 0.71 13.21
CA ARG A 68 0.34 -0.66 13.09
C ARG A 68 -0.64 -0.82 11.93
N PHE A 69 -1.56 0.13 11.76
CA PHE A 69 -2.43 0.17 10.58
C PHE A 69 -1.62 0.27 9.28
N VAL A 70 -0.66 1.20 9.22
CA VAL A 70 0.20 1.43 8.04
C VAL A 70 1.03 0.20 7.72
N GLU A 71 1.64 -0.44 8.72
CA GLU A 71 2.35 -1.70 8.57
C GLU A 71 1.44 -2.74 7.90
N ARG A 72 0.23 -2.94 8.42
CA ARG A 72 -0.64 -4.03 7.97
C ARG A 72 -1.32 -3.78 6.64
N TRP A 73 -1.72 -2.56 6.34
CA TRP A 73 -2.66 -2.27 5.24
C TRP A 73 -2.30 -1.02 4.43
N GLY A 74 -1.30 -0.27 4.86
CA GLY A 74 -0.91 1.00 4.24
C GLY A 74 0.49 0.98 3.64
N SER A 75 1.04 2.18 3.52
CA SER A 75 2.42 2.40 3.10
C SER A 75 2.93 3.68 3.72
N LEU A 76 4.23 3.72 4.02
CA LEU A 76 4.91 4.87 4.61
C LEU A 76 5.83 5.54 3.57
N GLY A 77 5.70 6.85 3.41
CA GLY A 77 6.59 7.66 2.59
C GLY A 77 6.10 7.91 1.16
N ALA A 78 7.05 8.16 0.25
CA ALA A 78 6.75 8.61 -1.10
C ALA A 78 6.42 7.47 -2.06
N LYS A 79 5.63 7.79 -3.09
CA LYS A 79 5.32 6.91 -4.23
C LYS A 79 4.61 5.56 -3.87
N PRO A 80 3.66 5.50 -2.92
CA PRO A 80 2.89 4.27 -2.66
C PRO A 80 2.11 3.77 -3.89
N GLN A 81 1.74 4.67 -4.81
CA GLN A 81 1.13 4.32 -6.09
C GLN A 81 2.08 3.54 -7.03
N LEU A 82 3.38 3.49 -6.75
CA LEU A 82 4.36 2.66 -7.45
C LEU A 82 4.82 1.45 -6.62
N GLY A 83 4.22 1.25 -5.44
CA GLY A 83 4.44 0.12 -4.55
C GLY A 83 5.56 0.24 -3.53
N TYR A 84 6.05 1.47 -3.29
CA TYR A 84 6.99 1.76 -2.22
C TYR A 84 6.31 1.93 -0.87
N GLY A 85 7.12 1.85 0.20
CA GLY A 85 6.69 2.21 1.55
C GLY A 85 6.12 1.06 2.36
N VAL A 86 6.33 -0.20 1.96
CA VAL A 86 6.07 -1.34 2.83
C VAL A 86 7.05 -1.31 4.00
N ILE A 87 6.53 -1.47 5.21
CA ILE A 87 7.32 -1.55 6.44
C ILE A 87 6.89 -2.78 7.26
N ALA A 88 7.76 -3.21 8.16
CA ALA A 88 7.49 -4.21 9.18
C ALA A 88 8.07 -3.72 10.51
N ILE A 89 7.25 -3.71 11.57
CA ILE A 89 7.66 -3.32 12.91
C ILE A 89 8.32 -4.54 13.57
N GLN A 90 9.64 -4.51 13.69
CA GLN A 90 10.42 -5.69 14.14
C GLN A 90 10.20 -6.03 15.61
N ASN A 91 10.03 -5.03 16.47
CA ASN A 91 9.86 -5.21 17.92
C ASN A 91 8.42 -4.99 18.38
N TRP A 92 7.44 -5.39 17.57
CA TRP A 92 6.03 -5.19 17.86
C TRP A 92 5.63 -5.72 19.25
N ASP A 93 6.09 -6.91 19.62
CA ASP A 93 5.76 -7.53 20.90
C ASP A 93 6.24 -6.74 22.12
N GLU A 94 7.34 -5.98 22.00
CA GLU A 94 7.84 -5.11 23.05
C GLU A 94 7.00 -3.84 23.20
N VAL A 95 6.55 -3.28 22.07
CA VAL A 95 5.89 -1.97 22.05
C VAL A 95 4.37 -2.06 22.14
N LYS A 96 3.75 -3.21 21.82
CA LYS A 96 2.28 -3.36 21.76
C LYS A 96 1.59 -3.05 23.09
N ASN A 97 2.26 -3.25 24.22
CA ASN A 97 1.69 -2.96 25.54
C ASN A 97 1.39 -1.46 25.74
N ASN A 98 2.02 -0.57 24.96
CA ASN A 98 1.68 0.86 24.93
C ASN A 98 0.30 1.13 24.29
N LEU A 99 -0.40 0.10 23.81
CA LEU A 99 -1.77 0.15 23.28
C LEU A 99 -2.80 -0.50 24.21
N ASN A 100 -2.44 -1.00 25.40
CA ASN A 100 -3.37 -1.79 26.23
C ASN A 100 -4.68 -1.04 26.56
N ASP A 101 -4.62 0.28 26.72
CA ASP A 101 -5.79 1.12 26.99
C ASP A 101 -6.28 1.87 25.74
N TRP A 102 -5.78 1.53 24.55
CA TRP A 102 -6.22 2.14 23.30
C TRP A 102 -7.50 1.49 22.79
N SER A 103 -8.49 2.31 22.44
CA SER A 103 -9.62 1.89 21.63
C SER A 103 -9.87 2.88 20.51
N TRP A 104 -9.92 2.37 19.28
CA TRP A 104 -10.35 3.13 18.12
C TRP A 104 -11.79 3.63 18.27
N ARG A 105 -12.65 2.85 18.93
CA ARG A 105 -14.04 3.23 19.19
C ARG A 105 -14.14 4.42 20.16
N GLN A 106 -13.43 4.36 21.29
CA GLN A 106 -13.39 5.48 22.24
C GLN A 106 -12.77 6.73 21.59
N ALA A 107 -11.70 6.55 20.81
CA ALA A 107 -11.08 7.64 20.06
C ALA A 107 -12.08 8.26 19.07
N ALA A 108 -12.81 7.46 18.29
CA ALA A 108 -13.82 7.95 17.36
C ALA A 108 -14.95 8.72 18.06
N GLN A 109 -15.43 8.25 19.22
CA GLN A 109 -16.41 8.95 20.04
C GLN A 109 -15.90 10.32 20.53
N SER A 110 -14.63 10.41 20.92
CA SER A 110 -14.01 11.68 21.35
C SER A 110 -13.95 12.72 20.23
N PHE A 111 -13.88 12.29 18.97
CA PHE A 111 -14.02 13.17 17.80
C PHE A 111 -15.49 13.45 17.42
N GLY A 112 -16.39 12.51 17.73
CA GLY A 112 -17.82 12.56 17.40
C GLY A 112 -18.68 13.45 18.30
N ALA A 113 -18.15 14.04 19.37
CA ALA A 113 -18.87 15.00 20.23
C ALA A 113 -19.27 16.30 19.48
N ASN A 114 -18.77 16.53 18.27
CA ASN A 114 -19.27 17.48 17.29
C ASN A 114 -19.08 16.85 15.91
N PRO A 115 -20.03 16.08 15.35
CA PRO A 115 -19.83 15.51 14.03
C PRO A 115 -19.92 16.64 13.01
N PRO A 116 -18.83 17.01 12.31
CA PRO A 116 -19.03 17.70 11.05
C PRO A 116 -19.77 16.71 10.16
N SER A 117 -20.77 17.17 9.40
CA SER A 117 -21.22 16.44 8.20
C SER A 117 -19.99 15.87 7.48
N PRO A 118 -20.05 14.65 6.89
CA PRO A 118 -18.91 14.02 6.23
C PRO A 118 -18.16 15.09 5.44
N ASN A 119 -16.95 15.44 5.90
CA ASN A 119 -16.25 16.56 5.29
C ASN A 119 -15.93 16.09 3.88
N ALA A 120 -16.62 16.66 2.89
CA ALA A 120 -16.48 16.27 1.49
C ALA A 120 -15.01 16.38 1.01
N ASN A 121 -14.17 17.12 1.74
CA ASN A 121 -12.76 17.33 1.47
C ASN A 121 -11.82 16.36 2.21
N LEU A 122 -12.31 15.47 3.09
CA LEU A 122 -11.49 14.48 3.78
C LEU A 122 -11.80 13.05 3.28
N PRO A 123 -10.78 12.20 3.11
CA PRO A 123 -10.98 10.82 2.72
C PRO A 123 -11.70 10.05 3.84
N ASP A 124 -12.79 9.40 3.48
CA ASP A 124 -13.55 8.52 4.36
C ASP A 124 -13.10 7.06 4.14
N LEU A 125 -12.61 6.42 5.21
CA LEU A 125 -12.09 5.06 5.20
C LEU A 125 -13.14 4.00 4.83
N ARG A 126 -14.43 4.30 4.92
CA ARG A 126 -15.52 3.42 4.46
C ARG A 126 -15.59 3.32 2.93
N TYR A 127 -14.91 4.23 2.22
CA TYR A 127 -14.69 4.11 0.78
C TYR A 127 -13.37 3.40 0.45
N PHE A 128 -12.66 2.86 1.43
CA PHE A 128 -11.44 2.09 1.17
C PHE A 128 -11.72 0.60 1.08
N GLY A 129 -11.02 -0.06 0.17
CA GLY A 129 -10.82 -1.50 0.17
C GLY A 129 -9.35 -1.81 0.39
N PHE A 130 -9.06 -2.86 1.15
CA PHE A 130 -7.72 -3.34 1.45
C PHE A 130 -7.62 -4.83 1.10
N PHE A 131 -6.51 -5.22 0.48
CA PHE A 131 -6.30 -6.62 0.13
C PHE A 131 -4.86 -7.06 0.39
N ARG A 132 -4.71 -8.37 0.59
CA ARG A 132 -3.43 -9.06 0.62
C ARG A 132 -3.53 -10.29 -0.26
N TYR A 133 -2.61 -10.39 -1.21
CA TYR A 133 -2.47 -11.56 -2.03
C TYR A 133 -1.23 -12.33 -1.59
N ARG A 134 -1.41 -13.59 -1.19
CA ARG A 134 -0.34 -14.46 -0.68
C ARG A 134 -0.16 -15.65 -1.60
N PHE A 135 1.08 -15.96 -1.94
CA PHE A 135 1.37 -17.03 -2.89
C PHE A 135 2.70 -17.71 -2.59
N GLN A 136 2.85 -18.92 -3.12
CA GLN A 136 4.09 -19.70 -3.07
C GLN A 136 4.59 -19.86 -4.50
N PRO A 137 5.66 -19.15 -4.90
CA PRO A 137 6.19 -19.30 -6.25
C PRO A 137 6.81 -20.69 -6.43
N PRO A 138 6.73 -21.26 -7.64
CA PRO A 138 7.28 -22.59 -7.92
C PRO A 138 8.81 -22.63 -7.85
N ASP A 139 9.48 -21.49 -8.01
CA ASP A 139 10.93 -21.35 -7.94
C ASP A 139 11.34 -19.89 -7.66
N ALA A 140 12.61 -19.67 -7.31
CA ALA A 140 13.14 -18.35 -6.97
C ALA A 140 13.15 -17.34 -8.15
N ALA A 141 13.03 -17.82 -9.38
CA ALA A 141 13.03 -17.01 -10.60
C ALA A 141 11.62 -16.80 -11.19
N TRP A 142 10.54 -17.12 -10.45
CA TRP A 142 9.15 -16.94 -10.90
C TRP A 142 8.88 -15.59 -11.57
N TRP A 143 9.46 -14.52 -11.03
CA TRP A 143 9.31 -13.15 -11.50
C TRP A 143 9.85 -12.91 -12.90
N SER A 144 10.83 -13.70 -13.36
CA SER A 144 11.46 -13.52 -14.68
C SER A 144 10.54 -13.93 -15.83
N ARG A 145 9.45 -14.65 -15.52
CA ARG A 145 8.44 -15.11 -16.49
C ARG A 145 7.27 -14.12 -16.62
N ILE A 146 7.24 -13.10 -15.78
CA ILE A 146 6.19 -12.08 -15.83
C ILE A 146 6.41 -11.21 -17.07
N GLY A 147 5.38 -11.12 -17.91
CA GLY A 147 5.44 -10.29 -19.12
C GLY A 147 5.81 -8.84 -18.81
N GLY A 148 6.84 -8.33 -19.49
CA GLY A 148 7.36 -6.97 -19.35
C GLY A 148 8.59 -6.83 -18.46
N PHE A 149 9.06 -7.92 -17.84
CA PHE A 149 10.30 -7.96 -17.06
C PHE A 149 11.54 -8.31 -17.89
N GLU A 150 11.39 -8.77 -19.13
CA GLU A 150 12.46 -9.33 -19.96
C GLU A 150 13.62 -8.34 -20.14
N ARG A 151 13.30 -7.05 -20.25
CA ARG A 151 14.28 -5.96 -20.46
C ARG A 151 14.93 -5.45 -19.19
N VAL A 152 14.33 -5.71 -18.04
CA VAL A 152 14.83 -5.27 -16.73
C VAL A 152 15.34 -6.43 -15.88
N ALA A 153 15.33 -7.66 -16.41
CA ALA A 153 15.68 -8.85 -15.64
C ALA A 153 17.06 -8.75 -14.99
N ALA A 154 18.07 -8.27 -15.73
CA ALA A 154 19.42 -8.05 -15.19
C ALA A 154 19.46 -6.97 -14.08
N GLN A 155 18.59 -5.96 -14.14
CA GLN A 155 18.52 -4.90 -13.11
C GLN A 155 17.74 -5.37 -11.87
N VAL A 156 16.74 -6.24 -12.05
CA VAL A 156 15.89 -6.77 -10.97
C VAL A 156 16.58 -7.90 -10.22
N HIS A 157 17.33 -8.76 -10.93
CA HIS A 157 17.98 -9.95 -10.38
C HIS A 157 18.74 -9.72 -9.06
N PRO A 158 19.56 -8.66 -8.88
CA PRO A 158 20.34 -8.44 -7.66
C PRO A 158 19.51 -8.23 -6.38
N PHE A 159 18.23 -7.87 -6.50
CA PHE A 159 17.35 -7.67 -5.35
C PHE A 159 16.07 -8.52 -5.38
N ALA A 160 15.90 -9.35 -6.41
CA ALA A 160 14.67 -10.10 -6.64
C ALA A 160 14.34 -11.11 -5.52
N ALA A 161 15.34 -11.57 -4.76
CA ALA A 161 15.13 -12.42 -3.58
C ALA A 161 14.46 -11.68 -2.40
N ARG A 162 14.56 -10.35 -2.37
CA ARG A 162 14.01 -9.50 -1.29
C ARG A 162 12.72 -8.80 -1.70
N THR A 163 12.57 -8.46 -2.98
CA THR A 163 11.36 -7.82 -3.48
C THR A 163 11.28 -7.84 -5.00
N VAL A 164 10.05 -7.84 -5.54
CA VAL A 164 9.79 -7.81 -6.98
C VAL A 164 8.75 -6.72 -7.32
N PRO A 165 9.06 -5.80 -8.24
CA PRO A 165 8.21 -4.65 -8.59
C PRO A 165 7.01 -5.02 -9.50
N VAL A 166 6.07 -5.80 -8.98
CA VAL A 166 4.86 -6.25 -9.69
C VAL A 166 3.76 -5.19 -9.97
N PRO A 167 3.69 -3.99 -9.32
CA PRO A 167 2.58 -3.06 -9.57
C PRO A 167 2.35 -2.65 -11.03
N PRO A 168 3.37 -2.43 -11.89
CA PRO A 168 3.16 -2.09 -13.29
C PRO A 168 2.35 -3.13 -14.07
N VAL A 169 2.63 -4.41 -13.87
CA VAL A 169 1.95 -5.50 -14.61
C VAL A 169 0.52 -5.69 -14.10
N LEU A 170 0.32 -5.62 -12.78
CA LEU A 170 -1.01 -5.68 -12.17
C LEU A 170 -1.89 -4.49 -12.59
N LYS A 171 -1.32 -3.28 -12.53
CA LYS A 171 -2.03 -2.08 -13.00
C LYS A 171 -2.32 -2.12 -14.48
N ASN A 172 -1.46 -2.72 -15.30
CA ASN A 172 -1.74 -2.93 -16.71
C ASN A 172 -2.94 -3.86 -16.91
N ALA A 173 -2.99 -4.98 -16.20
CA ALA A 173 -4.10 -5.91 -16.25
C ALA A 173 -5.41 -5.24 -15.83
N TRP A 174 -5.45 -4.67 -14.62
CA TRP A 174 -6.67 -4.02 -14.13
C TRP A 174 -7.11 -2.84 -14.99
N ARG A 175 -6.20 -1.93 -15.32
CA ARG A 175 -6.56 -0.68 -16.02
C ARG A 175 -6.91 -0.90 -17.48
N PHE A 176 -6.15 -1.72 -18.19
CA PHE A 176 -6.23 -1.71 -19.65
C PHE A 176 -6.74 -3.02 -20.26
N GLN A 177 -6.81 -4.11 -19.49
CA GLN A 177 -7.35 -5.38 -19.97
C GLN A 177 -8.76 -5.64 -19.42
N HIS A 178 -9.01 -5.24 -18.17
CA HIS A 178 -10.26 -5.59 -17.48
C HIS A 178 -11.16 -4.41 -17.09
N TRP A 179 -10.64 -3.17 -17.07
CA TRP A 179 -11.44 -1.99 -16.74
C TRP A 179 -12.58 -1.78 -17.73
N GLN A 180 -13.78 -1.54 -17.21
CA GLN A 180 -14.93 -1.14 -18.01
C GLN A 180 -15.20 0.36 -17.84
N ARG A 181 -15.35 1.07 -18.95
CA ARG A 181 -15.63 2.52 -18.95
C ARG A 181 -16.90 2.89 -18.15
N ALA A 182 -17.87 1.99 -18.10
CA ALA A 182 -19.10 2.17 -17.32
C ALA A 182 -18.85 2.31 -15.81
N TRP A 183 -17.71 1.83 -15.29
CA TRP A 183 -17.41 1.89 -13.86
C TRP A 183 -16.91 3.26 -13.39
N GLY A 184 -16.52 4.14 -14.32
CA GLY A 184 -16.04 5.49 -14.02
C GLY A 184 -14.89 5.94 -14.92
N ASP A 185 -14.44 7.18 -14.72
CA ASP A 185 -13.31 7.73 -15.48
C ASP A 185 -11.98 7.13 -15.01
N GLU A 186 -11.37 6.32 -15.88
CA GLU A 186 -10.07 5.71 -15.62
C GLU A 186 -8.96 6.73 -15.32
N ARG A 187 -9.05 7.96 -15.84
CA ARG A 187 -8.02 8.99 -15.69
C ARG A 187 -8.02 9.58 -14.29
N THR A 188 -9.19 9.74 -13.68
CA THR A 188 -9.32 10.23 -12.30
C THR A 188 -9.05 9.13 -11.28
N PHE A 189 -9.35 7.87 -11.63
CA PHE A 189 -9.17 6.74 -10.74
C PHE A 189 -7.72 6.21 -10.72
N TRP A 190 -7.13 5.96 -11.90
CA TRP A 190 -5.75 5.46 -12.02
C TRP A 190 -4.70 6.57 -11.99
N GLY A 191 -5.15 7.82 -12.05
CA GLY A 191 -4.32 9.01 -12.11
C GLY A 191 -3.97 9.42 -13.54
N ARG A 192 -3.71 10.71 -13.70
CA ARG A 192 -3.36 11.36 -14.96
C ARG A 192 -2.24 12.35 -14.71
N VAL A 193 -1.29 12.38 -15.63
CA VAL A 193 -0.30 13.46 -15.73
C VAL A 193 -0.66 14.25 -16.99
N ALA A 194 -1.30 15.39 -16.81
CA ALA A 194 -1.60 16.39 -17.85
C ALA A 194 -1.54 17.78 -17.21
N THR A 195 -2.44 18.70 -17.58
CA THR A 195 -2.60 20.00 -16.92
C THR A 195 -2.88 19.83 -15.42
N ASP A 196 -3.82 18.95 -15.08
CA ASP A 196 -4.13 18.59 -13.70
C ASP A 196 -3.45 17.26 -13.35
N ARG A 197 -2.49 17.31 -12.41
CA ARG A 197 -1.83 16.12 -11.89
C ARG A 197 -2.72 15.45 -10.86
N ILE A 198 -3.41 14.39 -11.28
CA ILE A 198 -4.28 13.59 -10.40
C ILE A 198 -3.51 12.36 -9.94
N ARG A 199 -3.39 12.19 -8.62
CA ARG A 199 -2.82 10.97 -8.02
C ARG A 199 -3.79 9.81 -8.21
N GLY A 200 -3.26 8.64 -8.58
CA GLY A 200 -4.05 7.43 -8.64
C GLY A 200 -4.56 7.01 -7.26
N LYS A 201 -5.76 6.45 -7.22
CA LYS A 201 -6.46 6.01 -6.01
C LYS A 201 -6.13 4.59 -5.59
N VAL A 202 -5.28 3.90 -6.35
CA VAL A 202 -4.86 2.51 -6.12
C VAL A 202 -3.38 2.48 -5.76
N ALA A 203 -3.06 1.98 -4.57
CA ALA A 203 -1.72 1.65 -4.11
C ALA A 203 -1.59 0.14 -4.01
N VAL A 204 -0.53 -0.41 -4.60
CA VAL A 204 -0.21 -1.85 -4.54
C VAL A 204 1.27 -1.96 -4.34
N SER A 205 1.69 -2.72 -3.33
CA SER A 205 3.09 -2.91 -2.99
C SER A 205 3.83 -3.72 -4.05
N TRP A 206 5.15 -3.68 -3.97
CA TRP A 206 5.96 -4.73 -4.57
C TRP A 206 5.65 -6.07 -3.87
N ALA A 207 5.93 -7.19 -4.53
CA ALA A 207 5.90 -8.47 -3.85
C ALA A 207 7.13 -8.55 -2.94
N TYR A 208 6.99 -9.10 -1.75
CA TYR A 208 8.09 -9.31 -0.81
C TYR A 208 7.88 -10.62 -0.03
N PRO A 209 8.96 -11.27 0.43
CA PRO A 209 8.88 -12.52 1.14
C PRO A 209 8.30 -12.35 2.54
N ARG A 210 7.65 -13.41 3.01
CA ARG A 210 7.16 -13.67 4.37
C ARG A 210 7.71 -15.03 4.81
N THR A 211 7.50 -15.39 6.07
CA THR A 211 7.87 -16.72 6.59
C THR A 211 7.33 -17.85 5.71
N ASP A 212 6.09 -17.72 5.23
CA ASP A 212 5.38 -18.75 4.48
C ASP A 212 5.05 -18.32 3.04
N GLY A 213 6.04 -17.77 2.33
CA GLY A 213 5.92 -17.46 0.91
C GLY A 213 6.06 -15.97 0.60
N TRP A 214 5.25 -15.46 -0.33
CA TRP A 214 5.30 -14.08 -0.81
C TRP A 214 3.98 -13.36 -0.58
N GLU A 215 4.04 -12.05 -0.37
CA GLU A 215 2.87 -11.22 -0.16
C GLU A 215 2.91 -9.96 -1.02
N ILE A 216 1.75 -9.58 -1.53
CA ILE A 216 1.46 -8.28 -2.14
C ILE A 216 0.32 -7.67 -1.33
N ARG A 217 0.43 -6.41 -0.93
CA ARG A 217 -0.64 -5.67 -0.26
C ARG A 217 -1.15 -4.57 -1.17
N GLY A 218 -2.43 -4.24 -1.05
CA GLY A 218 -2.98 -3.10 -1.74
C GLY A 218 -4.07 -2.40 -0.96
N SER A 219 -4.26 -1.13 -1.29
CA SER A 219 -5.36 -0.32 -0.84
C SER A 219 -5.91 0.48 -2.01
N VAL A 220 -7.22 0.72 -1.98
CA VAL A 220 -7.93 1.49 -3.00
C VAL A 220 -8.91 2.43 -2.35
N TRP A 221 -8.94 3.68 -2.79
CA TRP A 221 -10.01 4.61 -2.49
C TRP A 221 -11.07 4.59 -3.61
N LEU A 222 -12.23 4.00 -3.33
CA LEU A 222 -13.31 3.72 -4.30
C LEU A 222 -14.22 4.94 -4.56
N SER A 223 -13.80 6.14 -4.15
CA SER A 223 -14.55 7.37 -4.43
C SER A 223 -14.55 7.72 -5.92
N GLY A 224 -15.68 8.17 -6.46
CA GLY A 224 -15.83 8.62 -7.85
C GLY A 224 -15.88 7.52 -8.91
N VAL A 225 -16.09 6.26 -8.49
CA VAL A 225 -16.28 5.09 -9.37
C VAL A 225 -17.39 4.20 -8.81
N GLN A 226 -17.84 3.21 -9.59
CA GLN A 226 -18.77 2.18 -9.10
C GLN A 226 -18.05 1.23 -8.13
N PRO A 227 -18.31 1.28 -6.82
CA PRO A 227 -17.42 0.64 -5.84
C PRO A 227 -17.42 -0.88 -5.91
N LYS A 228 -18.59 -1.51 -6.17
CA LYS A 228 -18.73 -2.97 -6.20
C LYS A 228 -17.93 -3.63 -7.35
N PRO A 229 -18.13 -3.28 -8.63
CA PRO A 229 -17.39 -3.92 -9.71
C PRO A 229 -15.89 -3.57 -9.70
N VAL A 230 -15.52 -2.34 -9.32
CA VAL A 230 -14.11 -1.96 -9.19
C VAL A 230 -13.42 -2.72 -8.06
N TRP A 231 -14.11 -2.92 -6.93
CA TRP A 231 -13.58 -3.75 -5.85
C TRP A 231 -13.39 -5.19 -6.30
N GLN A 232 -14.42 -5.79 -6.93
CA GLN A 232 -14.35 -7.16 -7.46
C GLN A 232 -13.20 -7.34 -8.45
N LEU A 233 -12.93 -6.35 -9.30
CA LEU A 233 -11.77 -6.35 -10.20
C LEU A 233 -10.45 -6.45 -9.44
N LEU A 234 -10.25 -5.57 -8.46
CA LEU A 234 -8.98 -5.42 -7.74
C LEU A 234 -8.71 -6.59 -6.78
N SER A 235 -9.78 -7.18 -6.25
CA SER A 235 -9.71 -8.34 -5.34
C SER A 235 -9.88 -9.68 -6.06
N ASN A 236 -9.83 -9.72 -7.39
CA ASN A 236 -9.95 -10.97 -8.15
C ASN A 236 -8.62 -11.73 -8.15
N ALA A 237 -8.54 -12.81 -7.39
CA ALA A 237 -7.35 -13.66 -7.31
C ALA A 237 -6.94 -14.22 -8.69
N THR A 238 -7.89 -14.67 -9.51
CA THR A 238 -7.61 -15.23 -10.84
C THR A 238 -6.90 -14.24 -11.77
N ILE A 239 -7.28 -12.95 -11.74
CA ILE A 239 -6.58 -11.92 -12.53
C ILE A 239 -5.13 -11.77 -12.04
N VAL A 240 -4.91 -11.79 -10.73
CA VAL A 240 -3.56 -11.72 -10.14
C VAL A 240 -2.77 -12.97 -10.50
N ASP A 241 -3.36 -14.16 -10.38
CA ASP A 241 -2.72 -15.44 -10.69
C ASP A 241 -2.25 -15.48 -12.16
N GLN A 242 -3.13 -15.12 -13.08
CA GLN A 242 -2.83 -15.06 -14.51
C GLN A 242 -1.75 -14.02 -14.84
N THR A 243 -1.76 -12.88 -14.13
CA THR A 243 -0.78 -11.81 -14.37
C THR A 243 0.61 -12.19 -13.85
N LEU A 244 0.69 -12.90 -12.72
CA LEU A 244 1.94 -13.24 -12.07
C LEU A 244 2.46 -14.64 -12.43
N GLY A 245 1.62 -15.48 -13.03
CA GLY A 245 1.95 -16.88 -13.36
C GLY A 245 2.10 -17.78 -12.13
N VAL A 246 1.48 -17.41 -11.01
CA VAL A 246 1.55 -18.13 -9.71
C VAL A 246 0.17 -18.12 -9.07
N ALA A 247 -0.25 -19.22 -8.46
CA ALA A 247 -1.54 -19.27 -7.76
C ALA A 247 -1.39 -18.75 -6.32
N GLY A 248 -2.41 -18.07 -5.83
CA GLY A 248 -2.39 -17.53 -4.47
C GLY A 248 -3.77 -17.38 -3.85
N THR A 249 -3.78 -16.87 -2.62
CA THR A 249 -4.99 -16.58 -1.85
C THR A 249 -5.15 -15.08 -1.69
N MET A 250 -6.38 -14.59 -1.87
CA MET A 250 -6.72 -13.19 -1.70
C MET A 250 -7.50 -13.00 -0.39
N ASP A 251 -6.87 -12.31 0.56
CA ASP A 251 -7.49 -11.82 1.78
C ASP A 251 -7.94 -10.37 1.56
N THR A 252 -9.16 -10.04 1.97
CA THR A 252 -9.79 -8.77 1.64
C THR A 252 -10.53 -8.20 2.84
N MET A 253 -10.45 -6.88 2.98
CA MET A 253 -11.23 -6.11 3.96
C MET A 253 -11.79 -4.87 3.28
N ARG A 254 -13.09 -4.66 3.39
CA ARG A 254 -13.76 -3.45 2.90
C ARG A 254 -14.85 -3.03 3.90
N PRO A 255 -14.56 -2.13 4.84
CA PRO A 255 -15.58 -1.66 5.76
C PRO A 255 -16.58 -0.79 5.01
N GLN A 256 -17.87 -1.09 5.15
CA GLN A 256 -18.98 -0.33 4.57
C GLN A 256 -19.70 0.50 5.64
N THR A 257 -19.60 0.09 6.91
CA THR A 257 -20.16 0.81 8.05
C THR A 257 -19.05 1.30 8.99
N THR A 258 -19.40 2.25 9.85
CA THR A 258 -18.48 2.72 10.90
C THR A 258 -18.14 1.59 11.87
N ASP A 259 -19.09 0.72 12.21
CA ASP A 259 -18.84 -0.41 13.12
C ASP A 259 -17.93 -1.46 12.50
N GLU A 260 -18.11 -1.79 11.21
CA GLU A 260 -17.17 -2.66 10.50
C GLU A 260 -15.76 -2.08 10.46
N LEU A 261 -15.64 -0.77 10.21
CA LEU A 261 -14.35 -0.08 10.23
C LEU A 261 -13.70 -0.16 11.61
N LEU A 262 -14.44 0.14 12.68
CA LEU A 262 -13.91 0.11 14.04
C LEU A 262 -13.51 -1.32 14.43
N ASN A 263 -14.36 -2.32 14.17
CA ASN A 263 -14.04 -3.72 14.45
C ASN A 263 -12.77 -4.16 13.71
N PHE A 264 -12.59 -3.73 12.46
CA PHE A 264 -11.37 -3.99 11.73
C PHE A 264 -10.14 -3.33 12.35
N LEU A 265 -10.24 -2.07 12.77
CA LEU A 265 -9.13 -1.34 13.38
C LEU A 265 -8.74 -1.89 14.77
N GLU A 266 -9.70 -2.41 15.54
CA GLU A 266 -9.43 -3.06 16.83
C GLU A 266 -8.74 -4.43 16.69
N ASN A 267 -8.81 -5.07 15.50
CA ASN A 267 -8.21 -6.38 15.22
C ASN A 267 -6.84 -6.30 14.48
N LEU A 268 -6.18 -5.14 14.55
CA LEU A 268 -4.86 -4.90 13.93
C LEU A 268 -3.71 -5.61 14.64
#